data_AF-A0A377I7M3-F1
#
_entry.id   AF-A0A377I7M3-F1
#
_cell.length_a   1.000
_cell.length_b   1.000
_cell.length_c   1.000
_cell.angle_alpha   90.00
_cell.angle_beta   90.00
_cell.angle_gamma   90.00
#
_symmetry.space_group_name_H-M   'P 1'
#
loop_
_entity.id
_entity.type
_entity.pdbx_description
1 polymer ?
#
loop_
_entity_poly.entity_id
_entity_poly.type
_entity_poly.pdbx_seq_one_letter_code
_entity_poly.pdbx_strand_id
1 'polypeptide(L)' 'MGHKMKEHDQFLVGLLKEALSRTELTRAEQKSYLESLLREFEPASLRNLITCMLSIELENLHQFADVVVGEDKGGA' A
#
# COMPACT_ATOMS: atom_id res chain seq x y z
N MET A 1 -1.10 12.96 -25.62
CA MET A 1 -0.60 13.90 -24.61
C MET A 1 -0.13 13.09 -23.42
N GLY A 2 1.15 13.14 -23.07
CA GLY A 2 1.65 12.43 -21.88
C GLY A 2 1.07 13.09 -20.64
N HIS A 3 0.15 12.42 -19.95
CA HIS A 3 -0.36 12.88 -18.66
C HIS A 3 0.82 12.81 -17.68
N LYS A 4 1.38 13.98 -17.33
CA LYS A 4 2.41 14.08 -16.29
C LYS A 4 1.79 13.56 -14.98
N MET A 5 2.34 12.46 -14.44
CA MET A 5 1.90 11.91 -13.15
C MET A 5 1.92 13.00 -12.09
N LYS A 6 0.84 13.11 -11.33
CA LYS A 6 0.72 14.09 -10.26
C LYS A 6 1.59 13.65 -9.07
N GLU A 7 1.96 14.57 -8.19
CA GLU A 7 2.84 14.28 -7.04
C GLU A 7 2.31 13.14 -6.16
N HIS A 8 0.99 13.08 -5.96
CA HIS A 8 0.37 11.98 -5.22
C HIS A 8 0.52 10.62 -5.92
N ASP A 9 0.46 10.57 -7.25
CA ASP A 9 0.64 9.33 -7.99
C ASP A 9 2.09 8.84 -7.83
N GLN A 10 3.05 9.76 -7.83
CA GLN A 10 4.46 9.45 -7.60
C GLN A 10 4.71 8.93 -6.19
N PHE A 11 4.08 9.54 -5.19
CA PHE A 11 4.13 9.07 -3.80
C PHE A 11 3.61 7.64 -3.68
N LEU A 12 2.45 7.34 -4.27
CA LEU A 12 1.85 6.01 -4.22
C LEU A 12 2.71 4.96 -4.93
N VAL A 13 3.32 5.31 -6.06
CA VAL A 13 4.31 4.44 -6.72
C VAL A 13 5.54 4.22 -5.86
N GLY A 14 6.01 5.24 -5.12
CA GLY A 14 7.07 5.09 -4.13
C GLY A 14 6.69 4.11 -3.02
N LEU A 15 5.47 4.22 -2.49
CA LEU A 15 4.94 3.33 -1.47
C LEU A 15 4.86 1.88 -1.98
N LEU A 16 4.39 1.67 -3.21
CA LEU A 16 4.35 0.34 -3.83
C LEU A 16 5.74 -0.28 -3.99
N LYS A 17 6.74 0.52 -4.39
CA LYS A 17 8.12 0.05 -4.49
C LYS A 17 8.67 -0.37 -3.13
N GLU A 18 8.39 0.41 -2.09
CA GLU A 18 8.80 0.09 -0.72
C GLU A 18 8.07 -1.15 -0.18
N ALA A 19 6.79 -1.33 -0.51
CA ALA A 19 6.06 -2.54 -0.15
C ALA A 19 6.63 -3.77 -0.86
N LEU A 20 6.90 -3.66 -2.17
CA LEU A 20 7.49 -4.74 -2.97
C LEU A 20 8.90 -5.12 -2.48
N SER A 21 9.71 -4.14 -2.02
CA SER A 21 11.07 -4.40 -1.53
C SER A 21 11.11 -5.28 -0.27
N ARG A 22 9.99 -5.36 0.46
CA ARG A 22 9.81 -6.17 1.68
C ARG A 22 9.27 -7.57 1.40
N THR A 23 8.91 -7.87 0.16
CA THR A 23 8.46 -9.21 -0.24
C THR A 23 9.64 -10.13 -0.53
N GLU A 24 9.39 -11.43 -0.62
CA GLU A 24 10.39 -12.43 -1.03
C GLU A 24 10.66 -12.42 -2.55
N LEU A 25 9.96 -11.58 -3.32
CA LEU A 25 10.15 -11.45 -4.75
C LEU A 25 11.55 -10.97 -5.08
N THR A 26 12.15 -11.53 -6.13
CA THR A 26 13.40 -11.03 -6.69
C THR A 26 13.21 -9.62 -7.26
N ARG A 27 14.30 -8.87 -7.40
CA ARG A 27 14.27 -7.52 -7.99
C ARG A 27 13.66 -7.50 -9.41
N ALA A 28 13.83 -8.57 -10.18
CA ALA A 28 13.25 -8.70 -11.52
C ALA A 28 11.73 -8.88 -11.45
N GLU A 29 11.24 -9.72 -10.54
CA GLU A 29 9.80 -9.92 -10.31
C GLU A 29 9.14 -8.67 -9.75
N GLN A 30 9.77 -7.98 -8.80
CA GLN A 30 9.28 -6.69 -8.27
C GLN A 30 9.11 -5.67 -9.39
N LYS A 31 10.10 -5.56 -10.29
CA LYS A 31 10.03 -4.67 -11.45
C LYS A 31 8.89 -5.06 -12.39
N SER A 32 8.79 -6.33 -12.76
CA SER A 32 7.76 -6.82 -13.67
C SER A 32 6.36 -6.62 -13.09
N TYR A 33 6.19 -6.83 -11.78
CA TYR A 33 4.93 -6.63 -11.10
C TYR A 33 4.50 -5.16 -11.16
N LEU A 34 5.40 -4.24 -10.82
CA LEU A 34 5.11 -2.81 -10.84
C LEU A 34 4.80 -2.31 -12.27
N GLU A 35 5.54 -2.79 -13.28
CA GLU A 35 5.29 -2.44 -14.68
C GLU A 35 3.93 -2.93 -15.17
N SER A 36 3.54 -4.17 -14.83
CA SER A 36 2.20 -4.69 -15.15
C SER A 36 1.10 -3.86 -14.48
N LEU A 37 1.25 -3.56 -13.19
CA LEU A 37 0.31 -2.75 -12.44
C LEU A 37 0.11 -1.35 -13.06
N LEU A 38 1.22 -0.68 -13.43
CA LEU A 38 1.17 0.66 -14.04
C LEU A 38 0.66 0.65 -15.49
N ARG A 39 0.73 -0.48 -16.18
CA ARG A 39 0.18 -0.66 -17.52
C ARG A 39 -1.31 -0.97 -17.49
N GLU A 40 -1.76 -1.74 -16.51
CA GLU A 40 -3.14 -2.22 -16.42
C GLU A 40 -4.10 -1.20 -15.84
N PHE A 41 -3.60 -0.28 -15.00
CA PHE A 41 -4.44 0.68 -14.30
C PHE A 41 -4.14 2.13 -14.70
N GLU A 42 -5.19 2.86 -15.05
CA GLU A 42 -5.14 4.33 -15.09
C GLU A 42 -4.76 4.88 -13.71
N PRO A 43 -3.97 5.98 -13.62
CA PRO A 43 -3.47 6.49 -12.34
C PRO A 43 -4.56 6.74 -11.29
N ALA A 44 -5.72 7.25 -11.72
CA ALA A 44 -6.84 7.50 -10.81
C ALA A 44 -7.43 6.21 -10.24
N SER A 45 -7.54 5.15 -11.04
CA SER A 45 -8.03 3.83 -10.62
C SER A 45 -7.04 3.17 -9.66
N LEU A 46 -5.75 3.23 -9.98
CA LEU A 46 -4.69 2.71 -9.13
C LEU A 46 -4.67 3.41 -7.77
N ARG A 47 -4.80 4.74 -7.76
CA ARG A 47 -4.93 5.53 -6.53
C ARG A 47 -6.11 5.05 -5.71
N ASN A 48 -7.29 4.94 -6.30
CA ASN A 48 -8.48 4.50 -5.57
C ASN A 48 -8.28 3.12 -4.95
N LEU A 49 -7.73 2.16 -5.71
CA LEU A 49 -7.45 0.82 -5.22
C LEU A 49 -6.49 0.83 -4.02
N ILE A 50 -5.34 1.51 -4.14
CA ILE A 50 -4.35 1.59 -3.06
C ILE A 50 -4.95 2.25 -1.81
N THR A 51 -5.69 3.34 -1.99
CA THR A 51 -6.29 4.07 -0.86
C THR A 51 -7.31 3.21 -0.14
N CYS A 52 -8.14 2.44 -0.85
CA CYS A 52 -9.08 1.51 -0.24
C CYS A 52 -8.37 0.42 0.58
N MET A 53 -7.30 -0.19 0.04
CA MET A 53 -6.53 -1.19 0.78
C MET A 53 -5.87 -0.60 2.03
N LEU A 54 -5.31 0.61 1.93
CA LEU A 54 -4.72 1.30 3.08
C LEU A 54 -5.75 1.59 4.17
N SER A 55 -6.98 1.99 3.82
CA SER A 55 -8.04 2.20 4.81
C SER A 55 -8.33 0.93 5.61
N ILE A 56 -8.40 -0.23 4.95
CA ILE A 56 -8.63 -1.53 5.59
C ILE A 56 -7.47 -1.88 6.54
N GLU A 57 -6.22 -1.73 6.09
CA GLU A 57 -5.06 -2.02 6.93
C GLU A 57 -4.95 -1.07 8.15
N LEU A 58 -5.35 0.20 8.00
CA LEU A 58 -5.39 1.15 9.10
C LEU A 58 -6.48 0.81 10.11
N GLU A 59 -7.67 0.37 9.65
CA GLU A 59 -8.73 -0.13 10.53
C GLU A 59 -8.28 -1.38 11.29
N ASN A 60 -7.61 -2.33 10.61
CA ASN A 60 -7.05 -3.52 11.25
C ASN A 60 -5.99 -3.16 12.30
N LEU A 61 -5.10 -2.21 11.98
CA LEU A 61 -4.08 -1.73 12.91
C LEU A 61 -4.70 -1.08 14.15
N HIS A 62 -5.76 -0.28 13.96
CA HIS A 62 -6.47 0.34 15.07
C HIS A 62 -7.12 -0.71 15.98
N GLN A 63 -7.81 -1.70 15.41
CA GLN A 63 -8.39 -2.80 16.16
C GLN A 63 -7.32 -3.60 16.92
N PHE A 64 -6.17 -3.86 16.29
CA PHE A 64 -5.05 -4.53 16.94
C PHE A 64 -4.50 -3.72 18.11
N ALA A 65 -4.34 -2.40 17.95
CA ALA A 65 -3.86 -1.52 19.01
C ALA A 65 -4.82 -1.51 20.21
N ASP A 66 -6.14 -1.49 19.96
CA ASP A 66 -7.15 -1.53 21.01
C ASP A 66 -7.14 -2.86 21.78
N VAL A 67 -6.89 -3.99 21.11
CA VAL A 67 -6.72 -5.30 21.76
C VAL A 67 -5.48 -5.32 22.64
N VAL A 68 -4.33 -4.88 22.13
CA VAL A 68 -3.06 -4.89 22.87
C VAL A 68 -3.09 -3.96 24.09
N VAL A 69 -3.73 -2.79 23.98
CA VAL A 69 -3.89 -1.85 25.11
C VAL A 69 -4.99 -2.29 26.08
N GLY A 70 -5.99 -3.03 25.61
CA GLY A 70 -7.08 -3.57 26.45
C GLY A 70 -6.64 -4.72 27.35
N GLU A 71 -5.71 -5.56 26.90
CA GLU A 71 -5.19 -6.71 27.67
C GLU A 71 -4.32 -6.28 28.88
N ASP A 72 -3.71 -5.10 28.85
CA ASP A 72 -2.89 -4.58 29.97
C ASP A 72 -3.74 -4.04 31.14
N LYS A 73 -5.07 -4.00 31.01
CA LYS A 73 -5.99 -3.58 32.09
C LYS A 73 -6.74 -4.73 32.76
N GLY A 74 -6.39 -5.98 32.46
CA GLY A 74 -7.03 -7.19 32.99
C GLY A 74 -6.32 -7.89 34.15
N GLY A 75 -5.19 -7.37 34.64
CA GLY A 75 -4.45 -7.94 35.77
C GLY A 75 -4.80 -7.27 37.11
N ALA A 76 -5.94 -7.66 37.69
CA ALA A 76 -6.29 -7.38 39.09
C ALA A 76 -6.70 -8.67 39.80
#